data_AF-V6M0Q4-F1
#
_entry.id   AF-V6M0Q4-F1
#
_cell.length_a   1.000
_cell.length_b   1.000
_cell.length_c   1.000
_cell.angle_alpha   90.00
_cell.angle_beta   90.00
_cell.angle_gamma   90.00
#
_symmetry.space_group_name_H-M   'P 1'
#
loop_
_entity.id
_entity.type
_entity.pdbx_description
1 polymer ?
#
loop_
_entity_poly.entity_id
_entity_poly.type
_entity_poly.pdbx_seq_one_letter_code
_entity_poly.pdbx_strand_id
1 'polypeptide(L)'
;MVHYQVGIDPVDVVKGEITKKNANGTRWEVDDTKSFNKTNVRSGTIVSWTEDINAVSDYFEFDLTVIDNGVPWYYDGGGRDQRYQRYNFEVDRYKDLDALGGQRHHFVSATPLRNAGFNSNYAPCIRMLAKDHFNTPSYGSPGVDHRNQEEKYLNQQRYQALLDFNVDALRDAEDSEDYYSSLLAKYYDEVIEAVYQYEFFFDMV
;
A
#
# COMPACT_ATOMS: atom_id res chain seq x y z
N MET A 1 19.28 -5.84 -13.28
CA MET A 1 20.01 -7.11 -13.45
C MET A 1 21.31 -6.80 -14.16
N VAL A 2 22.45 -6.88 -13.48
CA VAL A 2 23.76 -6.64 -14.09
C VAL A 2 24.38 -7.99 -14.40
N HIS A 3 24.48 -8.32 -15.70
CA HIS A 3 25.22 -9.50 -16.16
C HIS A 3 26.67 -9.09 -16.41
N TYR A 4 27.57 -9.51 -15.53
CA TYR A 4 29.01 -9.48 -15.81
C TYR A 4 29.47 -10.83 -16.39
N GLN A 5 30.24 -10.74 -17.48
CA GLN A 5 30.78 -11.85 -18.26
C GLN A 5 31.76 -12.65 -17.40
N VAL A 6 31.51 -13.96 -17.27
CA VAL A 6 32.29 -14.91 -16.47
C VAL A 6 33.68 -15.14 -17.08
N GLY A 7 34.69 -14.49 -16.50
CA GLY A 7 36.04 -15.02 -16.39
C GLY A 7 36.11 -16.06 -15.26
N ILE A 8 37.12 -16.92 -15.26
CA ILE A 8 37.34 -18.02 -14.31
C ILE A 8 37.47 -17.54 -12.84
N ASP A 9 37.78 -16.26 -12.67
CA ASP A 9 38.02 -15.56 -11.41
C ASP A 9 36.71 -15.12 -10.73
N PRO A 10 36.38 -15.63 -9.52
CA PRO A 10 35.24 -15.14 -8.75
C PRO A 10 35.50 -13.75 -8.17
N VAL A 11 34.44 -12.96 -7.96
CA VAL A 11 34.53 -11.69 -7.23
C VAL A 11 34.99 -11.97 -5.79
N ASP A 12 36.00 -11.24 -5.31
CA ASP A 12 36.62 -11.49 -4.00
C ASP A 12 35.60 -11.43 -2.86
N VAL A 13 34.85 -10.33 -2.78
CA VAL A 13 33.88 -10.06 -1.70
C VAL A 13 32.69 -9.27 -2.23
N VAL A 14 31.49 -9.64 -1.78
CA VAL A 14 30.31 -8.78 -1.81
C VAL A 14 29.74 -8.69 -0.41
N LYS A 15 29.66 -7.48 0.13
CA LYS A 15 29.14 -7.21 1.47
C LYS A 15 28.23 -5.99 1.45
N GLY A 16 27.31 -5.90 2.39
CA GLY A 16 26.39 -4.78 2.44
C GLY A 16 25.28 -5.01 3.43
N GLU A 17 24.27 -4.15 3.35
CA GLU A 17 23.07 -4.18 4.16
C GLU A 17 21.85 -4.01 3.28
N ILE A 18 20.77 -4.70 3.64
CA ILE A 18 19.44 -4.48 3.09
C ILE A 18 18.57 -4.02 4.26
N THR A 19 17.89 -2.89 4.10
CA THR A 19 17.02 -2.30 5.12
C THR A 19 15.58 -2.33 4.64
N LYS A 20 14.69 -2.90 5.44
CA LYS A 20 13.24 -2.86 5.24
C LYS A 20 12.69 -1.63 5.96
N LYS A 21 11.82 -0.87 5.29
CA LYS A 21 11.05 0.21 5.91
C LYS A 21 9.56 -0.02 5.77
N ASN A 22 8.84 0.22 6.85
CA ASN A 22 7.39 0.11 6.92
C ASN A 22 6.75 1.49 6.88
N ALA A 23 5.60 1.58 6.21
CA ALA A 23 4.74 2.74 6.30
C ALA A 23 4.14 2.85 7.71
N ASN A 24 4.27 4.01 8.34
CA ASN A 24 3.65 4.33 9.62
C ASN A 24 3.10 5.77 9.60
N GLY A 25 1.78 5.90 9.51
CA GLY A 25 1.09 7.13 9.19
C GLY A 25 1.57 7.70 7.86
N THR A 26 2.09 8.93 7.91
CA THR A 26 2.65 9.62 6.72
C THR A 26 4.17 9.47 6.59
N ARG A 27 4.79 8.68 7.46
CA ARG A 27 6.24 8.47 7.55
C ARG A 27 6.61 7.03 7.18
N TRP A 28 7.90 6.84 6.95
CA TRP A 28 8.53 5.54 6.74
C TRP A 28 9.53 5.30 7.86
N GLU A 29 9.43 4.16 8.51
CA GLU A 29 10.25 3.80 9.66
C GLU A 29 11.04 2.53 9.34
N VAL A 30 12.28 2.46 9.82
CA VAL A 30 13.08 1.25 9.70
C VAL A 30 12.43 0.15 10.54
N ASP A 31 12.16 -0.99 9.90
CA ASP A 31 11.59 -2.17 10.56
C ASP A 31 12.69 -3.17 10.90
N ASP A 32 13.53 -3.50 9.92
CA ASP A 32 14.64 -4.42 10.11
C ASP A 32 15.79 -4.12 9.13
N THR A 33 16.99 -4.57 9.47
CA THR A 33 18.20 -4.45 8.65
C THR A 33 18.96 -5.77 8.67
N LYS A 34 19.25 -6.29 7.47
CA LYS A 34 20.03 -7.51 7.27
C LYS A 34 21.38 -7.19 6.65
N SER A 35 22.45 -7.29 7.45
CA SER A 35 23.81 -7.25 6.93
C SER A 35 24.22 -8.60 6.34
N PHE A 36 25.04 -8.57 5.29
CA PHE A 36 25.60 -9.78 4.68
C PHE A 36 27.04 -9.55 4.23
N ASN A 37 27.82 -10.64 4.18
CA ASN A 37 29.17 -10.65 3.65
C ASN A 37 29.42 -12.02 3.01
N LYS A 38 29.76 -12.04 1.73
CA LYS A 38 30.01 -13.24 0.92
C LYS A 38 31.35 -13.08 0.23
N THR A 39 32.15 -14.14 0.23
CA THR A 39 33.47 -14.17 -0.42
C THR A 39 33.49 -15.18 -1.56
N ASN A 40 34.42 -15.03 -2.52
CA ASN A 40 34.54 -15.88 -3.71
C ASN A 40 33.21 -16.02 -4.47
N VAL A 41 32.55 -14.87 -4.68
CA VAL A 41 31.21 -14.79 -5.25
C VAL A 41 31.26 -15.04 -6.76
N ARG A 42 30.52 -16.06 -7.19
CA ARG A 42 30.25 -16.33 -8.62
C ARG A 42 28.88 -15.78 -9.00
N SER A 43 28.42 -16.05 -10.21
CA SER A 43 27.09 -15.63 -10.68
C SER A 43 25.95 -16.26 -9.85
N GLY A 44 24.91 -15.48 -9.54
CA GLY A 44 23.68 -15.97 -8.93
C GLY A 44 23.15 -15.02 -7.85
N THR A 45 22.17 -15.51 -7.09
CA THR A 45 21.62 -14.78 -5.93
C THR A 45 22.62 -14.80 -4.78
N ILE A 46 23.09 -13.62 -4.36
CA ILE A 46 24.10 -13.45 -3.31
C ILE A 46 23.48 -13.55 -1.92
N VAL A 47 22.29 -12.96 -1.75
CA VAL A 47 21.53 -12.94 -0.51
C VAL A 47 20.05 -13.08 -0.84
N SER A 48 19.35 -13.88 -0.05
CA SER A 48 17.89 -13.93 -0.01
C SER A 48 17.44 -13.49 1.37
N TRP A 49 16.39 -12.69 1.41
CA TRP A 49 15.78 -12.23 2.64
C TRP A 49 14.26 -12.34 2.47
N THR A 50 13.64 -13.08 3.39
CA THR A 50 12.20 -13.33 3.40
C THR A 50 11.65 -12.68 4.65
N GLU A 51 10.74 -11.74 4.46
CA GLU A 51 10.07 -11.01 5.53
C GLU A 51 8.57 -11.02 5.29
N ASP A 52 7.83 -11.26 6.37
CA ASP A 52 6.38 -11.14 6.39
C ASP A 52 5.99 -9.68 6.11
N ILE A 53 4.84 -9.50 5.46
CA ILE A 53 4.26 -8.18 5.26
C ILE A 53 3.36 -7.88 6.46
N ASN A 54 3.86 -7.06 7.38
CA ASN A 54 3.21 -6.68 8.64
C ASN A 54 2.82 -5.19 8.68
N ALA A 55 2.97 -4.48 7.56
CA ALA A 55 2.58 -3.09 7.36
C ALA A 55 1.66 -2.97 6.13
N VAL A 56 0.90 -1.89 6.00
CA VAL A 56 0.08 -1.59 4.82
C VAL A 56 0.93 -1.48 3.55
N SER A 57 2.19 -1.09 3.71
CA SER A 57 3.21 -1.11 2.67
C SER A 57 4.58 -1.17 3.31
N ASP A 58 5.49 -1.87 2.66
CA ASP A 58 6.90 -1.86 2.98
C ASP A 58 7.73 -1.65 1.71
N TYR A 59 8.96 -1.19 1.88
CA TYR A 59 9.95 -1.18 0.79
C TYR A 59 11.33 -1.57 1.30
N PHE A 60 12.21 -1.95 0.37
CA PHE A 60 13.59 -2.32 0.67
C PHE A 60 14.58 -1.32 0.08
N GLU A 61 15.56 -0.90 0.88
CA GLU A 61 16.77 -0.16 0.46
C GLU A 61 17.99 -1.08 0.60
N PHE A 62 19.00 -0.89 -0.23
CA PHE A 62 20.28 -1.59 -0.08
C PHE A 62 21.47 -0.65 -0.26
N ASP A 63 22.55 -0.95 0.45
CA ASP A 63 23.89 -0.41 0.24
C ASP A 63 24.85 -1.60 0.22
N LEU A 64 25.63 -1.73 -0.85
CA LEU A 64 26.56 -2.84 -1.05
C LEU A 64 27.90 -2.37 -1.59
N THR A 65 28.95 -2.98 -1.04
CA THR A 65 30.33 -2.90 -1.52
C THR A 65 30.72 -4.21 -2.17
N VAL A 66 31.11 -4.14 -3.44
CA VAL A 66 31.75 -5.23 -4.18
C VAL A 66 33.26 -4.97 -4.17
N ILE A 67 34.06 -5.95 -3.79
CA ILE A 67 35.52 -5.90 -3.89
C ILE A 67 35.94 -6.94 -4.90
N ASP A 68 36.68 -6.52 -5.92
CA ASP A 68 37.22 -7.38 -6.96
C ASP A 68 38.66 -7.00 -7.23
N ASN A 69 39.58 -7.97 -7.16
CA ASN A 69 41.01 -7.79 -7.26
C ASN A 69 41.54 -6.69 -6.33
N GLY A 70 40.99 -6.64 -5.10
CA GLY A 70 41.31 -5.62 -4.09
C GLY A 70 40.73 -4.22 -4.34
N VAL A 71 39.97 -4.00 -5.42
CA VAL A 71 39.34 -2.71 -5.77
C VAL A 71 37.89 -2.68 -5.28
N PRO A 72 37.48 -1.70 -4.46
CA PRO A 72 36.10 -1.56 -4.00
C PRO A 72 35.22 -0.79 -5.00
N TRP A 73 33.98 -1.24 -5.13
CA TRP A 73 32.89 -0.65 -5.91
C TRP A 73 31.66 -0.54 -5.02
N TYR A 74 31.01 0.62 -5.02
CA TYR A 74 29.88 0.91 -4.15
C TYR A 74 28.61 1.02 -4.97
N TYR A 75 27.53 0.43 -4.47
CA TYR A 75 26.22 0.47 -5.09
C TYR A 75 25.17 0.67 -4.00
N ASP A 76 24.25 1.57 -4.24
CA ASP A 76 23.05 1.75 -3.44
C ASP A 76 21.81 1.65 -4.34
N GLY A 77 20.65 1.49 -3.72
CA GLY A 77 19.38 1.48 -4.42
C GLY A 77 18.22 1.04 -3.55
N GLY A 78 17.12 0.68 -4.21
CA GLY A 78 15.87 0.39 -3.53
C GLY A 78 15.02 1.65 -3.34
N GLY A 79 14.30 1.69 -2.22
CA GLY A 79 13.50 2.85 -1.81
C GLY A 79 12.06 2.80 -2.29
N ARG A 80 11.42 3.97 -2.30
CA ARG A 80 10.05 4.20 -2.79
C ARG A 80 10.05 4.21 -4.32
N ASP A 81 10.20 3.02 -4.88
CA ASP A 81 10.03 2.69 -6.28
C ASP A 81 9.23 1.38 -6.33
N GLN A 82 8.25 1.31 -7.24
CA GLN A 82 7.31 0.19 -7.34
C GLN A 82 7.99 -1.19 -7.44
N ARG A 83 9.24 -1.27 -7.91
CA ARG A 83 10.00 -2.53 -8.00
C ARG A 83 10.50 -3.05 -6.65
N TYR A 84 10.61 -2.18 -5.65
CA TYR A 84 11.15 -2.50 -4.33
C TYR A 84 10.13 -2.30 -3.20
N GLN A 85 8.91 -1.90 -3.55
CA GLN A 85 7.83 -1.63 -2.63
C GLN A 85 6.72 -2.68 -2.80
N ARG A 86 6.18 -3.14 -1.68
CA ARG A 86 5.04 -4.06 -1.64
C ARG A 86 3.87 -3.39 -0.93
N TYR A 87 2.67 -3.82 -1.26
CA TYR A 87 1.43 -3.36 -0.64
C TYR A 87 0.70 -4.53 0.01
N ASN A 88 0.01 -4.24 1.10
CA ASN A 88 -0.85 -5.17 1.84
C ASN A 88 -2.21 -4.53 2.07
N PHE A 89 -2.82 -4.11 0.96
CA PHE A 89 -4.18 -3.60 0.96
C PHE A 89 -5.14 -4.76 1.20
N GLU A 90 -6.25 -4.45 1.87
CA GLU A 90 -7.21 -5.45 2.32
C GLU A 90 -8.56 -4.80 2.54
N VAL A 91 -9.62 -5.57 2.33
CA VAL A 91 -10.99 -5.16 2.62
C VAL A 91 -11.58 -6.06 3.69
N ASP A 92 -12.09 -5.44 4.75
CA ASP A 92 -12.93 -6.11 5.74
C ASP A 92 -13.80 -5.06 6.42
N ARG A 93 -14.68 -5.49 7.30
CA ARG A 93 -15.48 -4.61 8.16
C ARG A 93 -14.56 -3.77 9.02
N TYR A 94 -14.92 -2.50 9.22
CA TYR A 94 -14.13 -1.54 10.00
C TYR A 94 -13.59 -2.10 11.34
N LYS A 95 -14.42 -2.85 12.06
CA LYS A 95 -14.08 -3.39 13.38
C LYS A 95 -13.06 -4.54 13.36
N ASP A 96 -12.96 -5.25 12.24
CA ASP A 96 -12.13 -6.45 12.09
C ASP A 96 -10.85 -6.16 11.29
N LEU A 97 -10.84 -5.08 10.52
CA LEU A 97 -9.68 -4.65 9.76
C LEU A 97 -8.65 -3.94 10.66
N ASP A 98 -7.41 -4.43 10.66
CA ASP A 98 -6.26 -3.70 11.22
C ASP A 98 -5.73 -2.65 10.24
N ALA A 99 -5.18 -1.54 10.75
CA ALA A 99 -4.64 -0.47 9.89
C ALA A 99 -3.20 -0.73 9.43
N LEU A 100 -2.42 -1.51 10.19
CA LEU A 100 -1.02 -1.87 9.91
C LEU A 100 -0.13 -0.66 9.52
N GLY A 101 -0.18 0.42 10.31
CA GLY A 101 0.54 1.66 10.03
C GLY A 101 -0.09 2.56 8.96
N GLY A 102 -1.10 2.07 8.21
CA GLY A 102 -1.94 2.87 7.33
C GLY A 102 -3.17 3.45 8.04
N GLN A 103 -4.27 3.54 7.30
CA GLN A 103 -5.59 3.88 7.84
C GLN A 103 -6.68 2.99 7.25
N ARG A 104 -7.80 2.88 7.97
CA ARG A 104 -9.01 2.19 7.53
C ARG A 104 -9.92 3.23 6.90
N HIS A 105 -10.10 3.13 5.60
CA HIS A 105 -10.98 4.01 4.85
C HIS A 105 -12.35 3.35 4.69
N HIS A 106 -13.38 3.95 5.27
CA HIS A 106 -14.76 3.58 4.98
C HIS A 106 -15.08 3.90 3.52
N PHE A 107 -15.36 2.88 2.70
CA PHE A 107 -15.67 3.10 1.28
C PHE A 107 -16.98 3.89 1.09
N VAL A 108 -17.96 3.72 1.97
CA VAL A 108 -19.03 4.71 2.22
C VAL A 108 -18.83 5.32 3.60
N SER A 109 -18.76 6.64 3.70
CA SER A 109 -18.36 7.32 4.94
C SER A 109 -19.19 6.93 6.17
N ALA A 110 -18.51 6.74 7.30
CA ALA A 110 -19.13 6.31 8.56
C ALA A 110 -20.22 7.26 9.09
N THR A 111 -20.05 8.57 8.93
CA THR A 111 -21.03 9.55 9.43
C THR A 111 -22.36 9.47 8.67
N PRO A 112 -22.40 9.56 7.33
CA PRO A 112 -23.59 9.27 6.53
C PRO A 112 -24.26 7.95 6.87
N LEU A 113 -23.49 6.86 6.99
CA LEU A 113 -24.03 5.54 7.37
C LEU A 113 -24.77 5.58 8.70
N ARG A 114 -24.13 6.14 9.74
CA ARG A 114 -24.74 6.26 11.08
C ARG A 114 -26.00 7.12 11.06
N ASN A 115 -25.98 8.23 10.33
CA ASN A 115 -27.12 9.13 10.20
C ASN A 115 -28.32 8.43 9.52
N ALA A 116 -28.05 7.58 8.53
CA ALA A 116 -29.05 6.77 7.86
C ALA A 116 -29.45 5.48 8.63
N GLY A 117 -28.94 5.28 9.84
CA GLY A 117 -29.33 4.16 10.72
C GLY A 117 -28.50 2.88 10.54
N PHE A 118 -27.44 2.89 9.72
CA PHE A 118 -26.54 1.76 9.55
C PHE A 118 -25.47 1.71 10.63
N ASN A 119 -25.01 0.49 10.97
CA ASN A 119 -23.89 0.31 11.88
C ASN A 119 -22.55 0.37 11.12
N SER A 120 -21.91 1.54 11.14
CA SER A 120 -20.63 1.77 10.44
C SER A 120 -19.48 0.87 10.90
N ASN A 121 -19.58 0.19 12.05
CA ASN A 121 -18.54 -0.77 12.47
C ASN A 121 -18.53 -2.05 11.64
N TYR A 122 -19.65 -2.39 11.01
CA TYR A 122 -19.81 -3.57 10.15
C TYR A 122 -19.74 -3.22 8.67
N ALA A 123 -19.58 -1.94 8.34
CA ALA A 123 -19.47 -1.49 6.97
C ALA A 123 -18.07 -1.81 6.40
N PRO A 124 -17.98 -2.23 5.13
CA PRO A 124 -16.71 -2.52 4.48
C PRO A 124 -15.76 -1.30 4.49
N CYS A 125 -14.50 -1.58 4.73
CA CYS A 125 -13.41 -0.60 4.74
C CYS A 125 -12.22 -1.14 3.95
N ILE A 126 -11.45 -0.23 3.37
CA ILE A 126 -10.21 -0.54 2.66
C ILE A 126 -9.03 -0.11 3.55
N ARG A 127 -8.04 -0.99 3.72
CA ARG A 127 -6.75 -0.62 4.34
C ARG A 127 -5.93 0.14 3.30
N MET A 128 -5.73 1.43 3.55
CA MET A 128 -5.02 2.35 2.64
C MET A 128 -3.79 2.96 3.30
N LEU A 129 -2.85 3.43 2.49
CA LEU A 129 -1.82 4.36 3.00
C LEU A 129 -2.50 5.58 3.62
N ALA A 130 -1.93 6.12 4.70
CA ALA A 130 -2.53 7.28 5.36
C ALA A 130 -2.59 8.51 4.44
N LYS A 131 -1.57 8.71 3.60
CA LYS A 131 -1.56 9.81 2.62
C LYS A 131 -2.67 9.66 1.59
N ASP A 132 -2.87 8.45 1.06
CA ASP A 132 -3.96 8.18 0.11
C ASP A 132 -5.32 8.41 0.76
N HIS A 133 -5.49 7.97 2.02
CA HIS A 133 -6.72 8.26 2.74
C HIS A 133 -6.97 9.78 2.86
N PHE A 134 -5.94 10.58 3.06
CA PHE A 134 -6.07 12.04 3.14
C PHE A 134 -6.46 12.69 1.81
N ASN A 135 -6.14 12.03 0.70
CA ASN A 135 -6.51 12.44 -0.65
C ASN A 135 -7.90 11.96 -1.07
N THR A 136 -8.55 11.09 -0.29
CA THR A 136 -9.92 10.66 -0.63
C THR A 136 -10.89 11.85 -0.51
N PRO A 137 -11.86 12.00 -1.44
CA PRO A 137 -12.80 13.12 -1.43
C PRO A 137 -13.67 13.21 -0.16
N SER A 138 -13.82 12.12 0.58
CA SER A 138 -14.57 12.08 1.84
C SER A 138 -13.74 12.44 3.08
N TYR A 139 -12.43 12.69 2.95
CA TYR A 139 -11.57 12.94 4.09
C TYR A 139 -11.70 14.36 4.67
N GLY A 140 -11.64 14.45 6.00
CA GLY A 140 -11.54 15.71 6.74
C GLY A 140 -12.69 16.70 6.50
N SER A 141 -12.41 17.98 6.78
CA SER A 141 -13.36 19.07 6.54
C SER A 141 -13.70 19.31 5.06
N PRO A 142 -12.75 19.18 4.10
CA PRO A 142 -13.08 19.34 2.68
C PRO A 142 -14.13 18.33 2.18
N GLY A 143 -14.16 17.11 2.73
CA GLY A 143 -15.10 16.08 2.32
C GLY A 143 -16.53 16.20 2.86
N VAL A 144 -16.92 17.34 3.44
CA VAL A 144 -18.30 17.54 3.95
C VAL A 144 -19.34 17.36 2.84
N ASP A 145 -19.13 17.97 1.67
CA ASP A 145 -20.11 17.91 0.57
C ASP A 145 -20.23 16.51 -0.01
N HIS A 146 -19.10 15.78 -0.11
CA HIS A 146 -19.10 14.37 -0.49
C HIS A 146 -19.98 13.56 0.47
N ARG A 147 -19.75 13.69 1.78
CA ARG A 147 -20.53 12.98 2.81
C ARG A 147 -22.01 13.36 2.80
N ASN A 148 -22.33 14.64 2.56
CA ASN A 148 -23.72 15.07 2.43
C ASN A 148 -24.41 14.40 1.23
N GLN A 149 -23.69 14.24 0.11
CA GLN A 149 -24.21 13.55 -1.06
C GLN A 149 -24.38 12.05 -0.83
N GLU A 150 -23.47 11.41 -0.10
CA GLU A 150 -23.62 10.02 0.34
C GLU A 150 -24.87 9.84 1.21
N GLU A 151 -25.07 10.71 2.21
CA GLU A 151 -26.24 10.66 3.10
C GLU A 151 -27.54 10.84 2.33
N LYS A 152 -27.56 11.70 1.31
CA LYS A 152 -28.72 11.87 0.42
C LYS A 152 -29.04 10.58 -0.34
N TYR A 153 -28.05 9.88 -0.87
CA TYR A 153 -28.29 8.61 -1.55
C TYR A 153 -28.78 7.53 -0.59
N LEU A 154 -28.20 7.44 0.61
CA LEU A 154 -28.62 6.51 1.66
C LEU A 154 -30.09 6.73 2.07
N ASN A 155 -30.49 7.96 2.34
CA ASN A 155 -31.87 8.31 2.73
C ASN A 155 -32.89 8.06 1.60
N GLN A 156 -32.44 8.05 0.35
CA GLN A 156 -33.25 7.73 -0.83
C GLN A 156 -33.20 6.24 -1.19
N GLN A 157 -32.47 5.42 -0.42
CA GLN A 157 -32.21 4.01 -0.71
C GLN A 157 -31.62 3.76 -2.11
N ARG A 158 -30.85 4.74 -2.63
CA ARG A 158 -30.20 4.67 -3.94
C ARG A 158 -28.80 4.06 -3.81
N TYR A 159 -28.72 2.84 -3.29
CA TYR A 159 -27.44 2.21 -2.91
C TYR A 159 -26.50 1.99 -4.09
N GLN A 160 -26.97 1.56 -5.27
CA GLN A 160 -26.11 1.47 -6.46
C GLN A 160 -25.47 2.82 -6.81
N ALA A 161 -26.27 3.90 -6.84
CA ALA A 161 -25.76 5.23 -7.16
C ALA A 161 -24.78 5.76 -6.11
N LEU A 162 -24.93 5.34 -4.85
CA LEU A 162 -23.98 5.64 -3.77
C LEU A 162 -22.64 4.93 -3.99
N LEU A 163 -22.67 3.66 -4.38
CA LEU A 163 -21.45 2.89 -4.66
C LEU A 163 -20.74 3.44 -5.89
N ASP A 164 -21.46 3.67 -6.99
CA ASP A 164 -20.92 4.29 -8.21
C ASP A 164 -20.27 5.66 -7.90
N PHE A 165 -20.93 6.48 -7.06
CA PHE A 165 -20.41 7.77 -6.63
C PHE A 165 -19.07 7.67 -5.89
N ASN A 166 -18.88 6.67 -5.02
CA ASN A 166 -17.62 6.45 -4.31
C ASN A 166 -16.54 5.82 -5.20
N VAL A 167 -16.90 4.96 -6.17
CA VAL A 167 -15.97 4.45 -7.18
C VAL A 167 -15.43 5.61 -8.03
N ASP A 168 -16.31 6.48 -8.52
CA ASP A 168 -15.93 7.63 -9.34
C ASP A 168 -15.05 8.60 -8.54
N ALA A 169 -15.36 8.83 -7.27
CA ALA A 169 -14.55 9.65 -6.37
C ALA A 169 -13.11 9.14 -6.21
N LEU A 170 -12.90 7.82 -6.12
CA LEU A 170 -11.55 7.23 -6.10
C LEU A 170 -10.89 7.25 -7.49
N ARG A 171 -11.68 7.22 -8.57
CA ARG A 171 -11.16 7.36 -9.94
C ARG A 171 -10.56 8.73 -10.17
N ASP A 172 -11.16 9.76 -9.60
CA ASP A 172 -10.76 11.15 -9.77
C ASP A 172 -9.71 11.60 -8.74
N ALA A 173 -9.49 10.85 -7.66
CA ALA A 173 -8.50 11.14 -6.65
C ALA A 173 -7.09 10.66 -7.06
N GLU A 174 -6.08 11.52 -6.86
CA GLU A 174 -4.69 11.24 -7.20
C GLU A 174 -4.03 10.26 -6.21
N ASP A 175 -3.19 9.36 -6.73
CA ASP A 175 -2.29 8.53 -5.94
C ASP A 175 -1.21 9.40 -5.27
N SER A 176 -1.07 9.32 -3.95
CA SER A 176 -0.10 10.14 -3.20
C SER A 176 1.36 9.75 -3.45
N GLU A 177 1.59 8.66 -4.17
CA GLU A 177 2.91 8.16 -4.53
C GLU A 177 3.24 8.35 -6.02
N ASP A 178 2.31 8.86 -6.82
CA ASP A 178 2.47 9.14 -8.25
C ASP A 178 2.84 7.91 -9.11
N TYR A 179 2.58 6.68 -8.63
CA TYR A 179 2.84 5.46 -9.40
C TYR A 179 1.65 5.09 -10.29
N TYR A 180 0.44 5.33 -9.78
CA TYR A 180 -0.80 5.01 -10.44
C TYR A 180 -1.52 6.30 -10.88
N SER A 181 -2.33 6.21 -11.92
CA SER A 181 -3.07 7.36 -12.44
C SER A 181 -4.13 7.89 -11.46
N SER A 182 -4.57 7.07 -10.51
CA SER A 182 -5.55 7.43 -9.48
C SER A 182 -5.59 6.41 -8.35
N LEU A 183 -6.31 6.73 -7.27
CA LEU A 183 -6.58 5.81 -6.17
C LEU A 183 -7.36 4.57 -6.66
N LEU A 184 -8.31 4.71 -7.58
CA LEU A 184 -9.00 3.54 -8.15
C LEU A 184 -8.03 2.59 -8.85
N ALA A 185 -7.04 3.11 -9.58
CA ALA A 185 -6.05 2.27 -10.26
C ALA A 185 -5.12 1.54 -9.28
N LYS A 186 -4.84 2.17 -8.13
CA LYS A 186 -3.99 1.61 -7.07
C LYS A 186 -4.68 0.55 -6.22
N TYR A 187 -5.95 0.78 -5.87
CA TYR A 187 -6.77 -0.05 -4.99
C TYR A 187 -7.84 -0.83 -5.77
N TYR A 188 -7.57 -1.18 -7.04
CA TYR A 188 -8.60 -1.69 -7.96
C TYR A 188 -9.32 -2.93 -7.42
N ASP A 189 -8.56 -3.91 -6.96
CA ASP A 189 -9.10 -5.16 -6.43
C ASP A 189 -9.85 -4.92 -5.12
N GLU A 190 -9.35 -4.04 -4.25
CA GLU A 190 -10.02 -3.68 -3.00
C GLU A 190 -11.30 -2.88 -3.22
N VAL A 191 -11.37 -2.03 -4.25
CA VAL A 191 -12.60 -1.31 -4.59
C VAL A 191 -13.67 -2.29 -5.06
N ILE A 192 -13.32 -3.29 -5.87
CA ILE A 192 -14.25 -4.34 -6.31
C ILE A 192 -14.78 -5.10 -5.10
N GLU A 193 -13.89 -5.56 -4.22
CA GLU A 193 -14.27 -6.32 -3.03
C GLU A 193 -15.14 -5.48 -2.07
N ALA A 194 -14.80 -4.20 -1.86
CA ALA A 194 -15.60 -3.30 -1.04
C ALA A 194 -17.00 -3.10 -1.60
N VAL A 195 -17.14 -2.88 -2.92
CA VAL A 195 -18.45 -2.77 -3.60
C VAL A 195 -19.26 -4.05 -3.38
N TYR A 196 -18.66 -5.21 -3.64
CA TYR A 196 -19.31 -6.51 -3.44
C TYR A 196 -19.79 -6.70 -1.99
N GLN A 197 -18.95 -6.44 -0.99
CA GLN A 197 -19.34 -6.55 0.42
C GLN A 197 -20.44 -5.54 0.80
N TYR A 198 -20.47 -4.36 0.18
CA TYR A 198 -21.53 -3.37 0.40
C TYR A 198 -22.87 -3.81 -0.18
N GLU A 199 -22.89 -4.56 -1.29
CA GLU A 199 -24.14 -5.12 -1.83
C GLU A 199 -24.82 -6.03 -0.79
N PHE A 200 -24.06 -6.87 -0.08
CA PHE A 200 -24.61 -7.65 1.05
C PHE A 200 -24.97 -6.76 2.24
N PHE A 201 -24.13 -5.77 2.56
CA PHE A 201 -24.38 -4.89 3.71
C PHE A 201 -25.66 -4.06 3.56
N PHE A 202 -26.06 -3.75 2.33
CA PHE A 202 -27.29 -3.02 1.99
C PHE A 202 -28.45 -3.94 1.56
N ASP A 203 -28.32 -5.26 1.69
CA ASP A 203 -29.32 -6.25 1.26
C ASP A 203 -29.74 -6.07 -0.23
N MET A 204 -28.79 -5.75 -1.11
CA MET A 204 -29.02 -5.57 -2.55
C MET A 204 -29.06 -6.90 -3.32
N VAL A 205 -28.44 -7.95 -2.78
CA VAL A 205 -28.30 -9.30 -3.39
C VAL A 205 -28.52 -10.41 -2.37
#